data_AF-A0A382FDD7-F1
#
_entry.id   AF-A0A382FDD7-F1
#
_cell.length_a   1.000
_cell.length_b   1.000
_cell.length_c   1.000
_cell.angle_alpha   90.00
_cell.angle_beta   90.00
_cell.angle_gamma   90.00
#
_symmetry.space_group_name_H-M   'P 1'
#
loop_
_entity.id
_entity.type
_entity.pdbx_description
1 polymer ?
#
loop_
_entity_poly.entity_id
_entity_poly.type
_entity_poly.pdbx_seq_one_letter_code
_entity_poly.pdbx_strand_id
1 'polypeptide(L)'
;NIKVVGADRETTTIDGDSTGIAVMINNTTSSSLLDGFTIQNGSGSSGFINGAGVYCDNCVTMLKDLTVTGNIQDQSGDGSGIYSIQGNVTIENVSVTNNTGYFGAIGILVGSTATLNNVTISDNINSGNGGGLYINQSSTVTISNSEISSNTASSSGGGIFIVESDVTMDDLIIEDNIAETGGGIHITNQSNVVMSNLIVDGNEATLTAGGIYAWGNVTYVLMNSLVTNNTANQAGGIFQGYSIVPLIDNCTIAGNTAIEYGGGLVSANLLENDNAIVNETAITGNSAPMGSQLYIASYPGTWDEGSLPRVTLSYSNIEQDDETDYHESESGVADWASGNIDVDPMFVDSANGNYHLLASSMLINAGHPDSTDSDGSRADIGAYPYLNSYSGPTWYITESGNDTTATGASGDPFSSIQAGINFSSESDSVTVAAGTYVENINFRGRNIKLVGEDRETTIIDGNQNGTVIIIPTGGDGATVKNFTIKNGTGSEAEYGVSGGGIIVESLSTLDNLIIEQNSVEYSGGGIYFEG
;
A
#
# COMPACT_ATOMS: atom_id res chain seq x y z
N ASN A 1 -7.45 -38.83 -17.30
CA ASN A 1 -8.16 -37.66 -17.88
C ASN A 1 -9.67 -37.88 -17.75
N ILE A 2 -10.18 -37.79 -16.53
CA ILE A 2 -11.64 -37.80 -16.26
C ILE A 2 -12.08 -36.34 -16.19
N LYS A 3 -13.21 -36.05 -16.82
CA LYS A 3 -13.87 -34.74 -16.74
C LYS A 3 -15.25 -34.93 -16.14
N VAL A 4 -15.52 -34.23 -15.06
CA VAL A 4 -16.86 -34.12 -14.46
C VAL A 4 -17.33 -32.71 -14.76
N VAL A 5 -18.45 -32.58 -15.45
CA VAL A 5 -18.98 -31.30 -15.90
C VAL A 5 -20.45 -31.23 -15.49
N GLY A 6 -20.80 -30.23 -14.69
CA GLY A 6 -22.16 -29.91 -14.30
C GLY A 6 -22.84 -29.03 -15.34
N ALA A 7 -24.15 -28.80 -15.18
CA ALA A 7 -24.86 -27.86 -16.04
C ALA A 7 -24.48 -26.41 -15.71
N ASP A 8 -24.45 -26.09 -14.41
CA ASP A 8 -23.95 -24.86 -13.81
C ASP A 8 -23.85 -25.04 -12.28
N ARG A 9 -23.10 -24.15 -11.61
CA ARG A 9 -22.91 -24.16 -10.15
C ARG A 9 -24.14 -23.82 -9.33
N GLU A 10 -25.18 -23.24 -9.93
CA GLU A 10 -26.42 -22.88 -9.24
C GLU A 10 -27.44 -24.03 -9.17
N THR A 11 -27.33 -25.00 -10.08
CA THR A 11 -28.31 -26.08 -10.26
C THR A 11 -27.73 -27.48 -10.10
N THR A 12 -26.40 -27.63 -10.19
CA THR A 12 -25.72 -28.92 -10.04
C THR A 12 -24.92 -28.95 -8.76
N THR A 13 -25.18 -29.94 -7.90
CA THR A 13 -24.51 -30.09 -6.60
C THR A 13 -23.98 -31.50 -6.41
N ILE A 14 -22.73 -31.59 -5.95
CA ILE A 14 -22.16 -32.77 -5.31
C ILE A 14 -22.19 -32.53 -3.79
N ASP A 15 -22.97 -33.35 -3.08
CA ASP A 15 -23.17 -33.22 -1.64
C ASP A 15 -22.52 -34.41 -0.91
N GLY A 16 -21.65 -34.12 0.06
CA GLY A 16 -20.97 -35.14 0.90
C GLY A 16 -21.86 -35.72 2.01
N ASP A 17 -23.07 -35.20 2.20
CA ASP A 17 -24.07 -35.58 3.21
C ASP A 17 -23.51 -35.59 4.65
N SER A 18 -22.46 -34.81 4.91
CA SER A 18 -21.71 -34.78 6.17
C SER A 18 -21.10 -36.13 6.58
N THR A 19 -20.92 -37.05 5.64
CA THR A 19 -20.45 -38.43 5.93
C THR A 19 -19.00 -38.70 5.57
N GLY A 20 -18.42 -37.87 4.70
CA GLY A 20 -17.05 -38.03 4.21
C GLY A 20 -16.65 -36.92 3.25
N ILE A 21 -15.46 -37.05 2.67
CA ILE A 21 -14.99 -36.14 1.62
C ILE A 21 -15.95 -36.19 0.43
N ALA A 22 -16.37 -35.01 -0.07
CA ALA A 22 -17.31 -34.93 -1.19
C ALA A 22 -16.66 -35.37 -2.53
N VAL A 23 -15.42 -34.94 -2.81
CA VAL A 23 -14.68 -35.33 -4.01
C VAL A 23 -13.22 -35.68 -3.71
N MET A 24 -12.78 -36.86 -4.15
CA MET A 24 -11.38 -37.29 -4.06
C MET A 24 -10.75 -37.46 -5.44
N ILE A 25 -9.57 -36.87 -5.65
CA ILE A 25 -8.78 -36.94 -6.87
C ILE A 25 -7.38 -37.44 -6.50
N ASN A 26 -7.09 -38.69 -6.85
CA ASN A 26 -5.83 -39.34 -6.46
C ASN A 26 -5.05 -39.83 -7.67
N ASN A 27 -3.72 -39.64 -7.66
CA ASN A 27 -2.76 -40.24 -8.59
C ASN A 27 -3.06 -39.96 -10.06
N THR A 28 -3.37 -38.70 -10.40
CA THR A 28 -3.63 -38.29 -11.79
C THR A 28 -2.36 -37.72 -12.43
N THR A 29 -1.95 -38.28 -13.56
CA THR A 29 -0.78 -37.83 -14.35
C THR A 29 -1.16 -36.97 -15.55
N SER A 30 -2.45 -36.73 -15.74
CA SER A 30 -3.04 -35.91 -16.80
C SER A 30 -4.15 -35.07 -16.18
N SER A 31 -4.21 -33.77 -16.48
CA SER A 31 -5.19 -32.82 -15.93
C SER A 31 -6.62 -33.40 -15.95
N SER A 32 -7.12 -33.79 -14.77
CA SER A 32 -8.56 -33.99 -14.55
C SER A 32 -9.28 -32.64 -14.52
N LEU A 33 -10.58 -32.64 -14.83
CA LEU A 33 -11.38 -31.42 -14.81
C LEU A 33 -12.63 -31.63 -13.95
N LEU A 34 -12.85 -30.72 -13.01
CA LEU A 34 -14.13 -30.49 -12.35
C LEU A 34 -14.63 -29.12 -12.78
N ASP A 35 -15.80 -29.06 -13.41
CA ASP A 35 -16.31 -27.85 -14.07
C ASP A 35 -17.82 -27.64 -13.83
N GLY A 36 -18.21 -26.46 -13.34
CA GLY A 36 -19.60 -25.99 -13.39
C GLY A 36 -20.57 -26.66 -12.40
N PHE A 37 -20.19 -26.83 -11.13
CA PHE A 37 -21.08 -27.33 -10.07
C PHE A 37 -20.66 -26.86 -8.67
N THR A 38 -21.57 -26.99 -7.71
CA THR A 38 -21.32 -26.78 -6.29
C THR A 38 -20.83 -28.08 -5.60
N ILE A 39 -19.87 -27.97 -4.69
CA ILE A 39 -19.38 -29.03 -3.81
C ILE A 39 -19.61 -28.60 -2.36
N GLN A 40 -20.40 -29.37 -1.62
CA GLN A 40 -20.83 -28.97 -0.28
C GLN A 40 -20.97 -30.13 0.72
N ASN A 41 -21.08 -29.76 1.99
CA ASN A 41 -21.35 -30.65 3.12
C ASN A 41 -20.41 -31.86 3.18
N GLY A 42 -19.19 -31.69 2.69
CA GLY A 42 -18.11 -32.63 2.92
C GLY A 42 -17.70 -32.63 4.39
N SER A 43 -17.28 -33.79 4.89
CA SER A 43 -16.80 -33.95 6.27
C SER A 43 -15.54 -34.80 6.36
N GLY A 44 -14.55 -34.34 7.12
CA GLY A 44 -13.37 -35.15 7.48
C GLY A 44 -13.73 -36.24 8.49
N SER A 45 -14.17 -37.42 8.03
CA SER A 45 -14.50 -38.55 8.92
C SER A 45 -13.30 -39.46 9.21
N SER A 46 -13.41 -40.29 10.26
CA SER A 46 -12.30 -41.07 10.84
C SER A 46 -11.54 -41.92 9.80
N GLY A 47 -10.38 -41.40 9.39
CA GLY A 47 -9.49 -42.01 8.40
C GLY A 47 -9.02 -41.05 7.29
N PHE A 48 -9.79 -39.99 7.01
CA PHE A 48 -9.44 -38.95 6.05
C PHE A 48 -9.70 -37.58 6.68
N ILE A 49 -8.66 -37.04 7.30
CA ILE A 49 -8.78 -35.82 8.11
C ILE A 49 -8.64 -34.53 7.30
N ASN A 50 -8.30 -34.56 6.00
CA ASN A 50 -8.00 -33.38 5.16
C ASN A 50 -8.95 -33.29 3.94
N GLY A 51 -9.19 -32.08 3.42
CA GLY A 51 -9.89 -31.89 2.13
C GLY A 51 -11.38 -32.21 2.13
N ALA A 52 -12.16 -31.70 3.09
CA ALA A 52 -13.54 -32.15 3.28
C ALA A 52 -14.42 -31.94 2.02
N GLY A 53 -14.27 -30.81 1.32
CA GLY A 53 -14.88 -30.63 0.00
C GLY A 53 -14.14 -31.40 -1.10
N VAL A 54 -12.91 -30.99 -1.38
CA VAL A 54 -12.05 -31.57 -2.42
C VAL A 54 -10.74 -32.01 -1.81
N TYR A 55 -10.39 -33.29 -1.98
CA TYR A 55 -9.11 -33.84 -1.61
C TYR A 55 -8.32 -34.26 -2.85
N CYS A 56 -7.14 -33.67 -3.01
CA CYS A 56 -6.23 -33.87 -4.14
C CYS A 56 -4.89 -34.43 -3.65
N ASP A 57 -4.57 -35.69 -3.97
CA ASP A 57 -3.30 -36.34 -3.61
C ASP A 57 -2.56 -36.83 -4.85
N ASN A 58 -1.32 -36.36 -5.04
CA ASN A 58 -0.46 -36.68 -6.17
C ASN A 58 -1.21 -36.54 -7.50
N CYS A 59 -1.87 -35.39 -7.68
CA CYS A 59 -2.79 -35.17 -8.78
C CYS A 59 -2.35 -34.00 -9.67
N VAL A 60 -2.76 -34.04 -10.94
CA VAL A 60 -2.81 -32.89 -11.83
C VAL A 60 -4.28 -32.62 -12.12
N THR A 61 -4.83 -31.49 -11.70
CA THR A 61 -6.27 -31.21 -11.85
C THR A 61 -6.57 -29.72 -12.06
N MET A 62 -7.66 -29.45 -12.76
CA MET A 62 -8.26 -28.14 -12.91
C MET A 62 -9.64 -28.13 -12.23
N LEU A 63 -9.85 -27.15 -11.37
CA LEU A 63 -11.10 -26.82 -10.71
C LEU A 63 -11.60 -25.52 -11.33
N LYS A 64 -12.72 -25.57 -12.04
CA LYS A 64 -13.21 -24.45 -12.85
C LYS A 64 -14.68 -24.16 -12.62
N ASP A 65 -15.04 -22.88 -12.50
CA ASP A 65 -16.44 -22.43 -12.42
C ASP A 65 -17.22 -23.18 -11.30
N LEU A 66 -16.56 -23.40 -10.16
CA LEU A 66 -17.10 -24.15 -9.01
C LEU A 66 -17.50 -23.23 -7.86
N THR A 67 -18.34 -23.76 -6.97
CA THR A 67 -18.53 -23.25 -5.60
C THR A 67 -18.19 -24.36 -4.62
N VAL A 68 -17.31 -24.12 -3.65
CA VAL A 68 -16.92 -25.07 -2.60
C VAL A 68 -17.33 -24.48 -1.26
N THR A 69 -18.42 -24.99 -0.68
CA THR A 69 -19.06 -24.32 0.46
C THR A 69 -19.60 -25.24 1.54
N GLY A 70 -19.61 -24.78 2.79
CA GLY A 70 -20.22 -25.52 3.90
C GLY A 70 -19.52 -26.85 4.21
N ASN A 71 -18.24 -26.99 3.86
CA ASN A 71 -17.46 -28.19 4.16
C ASN A 71 -16.80 -28.05 5.53
N ILE A 72 -16.82 -29.12 6.33
CA ILE A 72 -16.44 -29.09 7.74
C ILE A 72 -15.35 -30.12 8.05
N GLN A 73 -14.32 -29.67 8.75
CA GLN A 73 -13.17 -30.46 9.16
C GLN A 73 -12.89 -30.27 10.65
N ASP A 74 -13.49 -31.12 11.49
CA ASP A 74 -13.49 -30.98 12.96
C ASP A 74 -12.31 -31.71 13.66
N GLN A 75 -11.47 -32.44 12.91
CA GLN A 75 -10.46 -33.37 13.45
C GLN A 75 -9.01 -32.95 13.16
N SER A 76 -8.67 -31.67 13.33
CA SER A 76 -7.30 -31.14 13.19
C SER A 76 -6.67 -31.24 11.79
N GLY A 77 -7.46 -31.40 10.73
CA GLY A 77 -6.91 -31.50 9.37
C GLY A 77 -7.02 -30.25 8.51
N ASP A 78 -6.34 -30.32 7.38
CA ASP A 78 -6.04 -29.21 6.47
C ASP A 78 -7.01 -29.12 5.28
N GLY A 79 -7.27 -27.90 4.83
CA GLY A 79 -8.02 -27.59 3.62
C GLY A 79 -9.48 -27.99 3.72
N SER A 80 -10.24 -27.31 4.59
CA SER A 80 -11.66 -27.64 4.82
C SER A 80 -12.48 -27.61 3.53
N GLY A 81 -12.24 -26.66 2.63
CA GLY A 81 -12.79 -26.64 1.29
C GLY A 81 -11.99 -27.50 0.32
N ILE A 82 -10.74 -27.11 0.05
CA ILE A 82 -9.86 -27.74 -0.95
C ILE A 82 -8.53 -28.07 -0.30
N TYR A 83 -8.05 -29.30 -0.46
CA TYR A 83 -6.74 -29.73 0.00
C TYR A 83 -5.94 -30.34 -1.13
N SER A 84 -4.70 -29.88 -1.33
CA SER A 84 -3.73 -30.42 -2.27
C SER A 84 -2.44 -30.85 -1.58
N ILE A 85 -2.05 -32.10 -1.79
CA ILE A 85 -0.77 -32.67 -1.35
C ILE A 85 -0.05 -33.31 -2.54
N GLN A 86 1.24 -32.97 -2.74
CA GLN A 86 2.05 -33.40 -3.88
C GLN A 86 1.37 -33.17 -5.24
N GLY A 87 0.51 -32.14 -5.33
CA GLY A 87 -0.38 -31.89 -6.47
C GLY A 87 0.07 -30.75 -7.37
N ASN A 88 -0.51 -30.70 -8.56
CA ASN A 88 -0.52 -29.56 -9.46
C ASN A 88 -1.99 -29.18 -9.72
N VAL A 89 -2.44 -28.11 -9.07
CA VAL A 89 -3.85 -27.72 -9.06
C VAL A 89 -4.01 -26.35 -9.69
N THR A 90 -4.85 -26.25 -10.71
CA THR A 90 -5.33 -24.97 -11.25
C THR A 90 -6.74 -24.72 -10.72
N ILE A 91 -6.97 -23.54 -10.15
CA ILE A 91 -8.26 -23.10 -9.61
C ILE A 91 -8.64 -21.81 -10.35
N GLU A 92 -9.68 -21.86 -11.16
CA GLU A 92 -10.10 -20.78 -12.05
C GLU A 92 -11.59 -20.47 -11.87
N ASN A 93 -11.96 -19.22 -11.59
CA ASN A 93 -13.36 -18.80 -11.41
C ASN A 93 -14.08 -19.57 -10.28
N VAL A 94 -13.39 -19.88 -9.18
CA VAL A 94 -13.94 -20.69 -8.08
C VAL A 94 -14.23 -19.81 -6.87
N SER A 95 -15.36 -20.09 -6.23
CA SER A 95 -15.71 -19.51 -4.92
C SER A 95 -15.51 -20.57 -3.83
N VAL A 96 -14.70 -20.30 -2.82
CA VAL A 96 -14.46 -21.16 -1.65
C VAL A 96 -14.93 -20.45 -0.40
N THR A 97 -16.12 -20.78 0.07
CA THR A 97 -16.82 -19.96 1.07
C THR A 97 -17.41 -20.76 2.21
N ASN A 98 -17.54 -20.17 3.41
CA ASN A 98 -18.26 -20.80 4.52
C ASN A 98 -17.75 -22.21 4.88
N ASN A 99 -16.45 -22.46 4.73
CA ASN A 99 -15.84 -23.73 5.14
C ASN A 99 -15.25 -23.57 6.54
N THR A 100 -15.37 -24.64 7.34
CA THR A 100 -14.86 -24.66 8.71
C THR A 100 -13.82 -25.76 8.87
N GLY A 101 -12.66 -25.45 9.41
CA GLY A 101 -11.59 -26.43 9.56
C GLY A 101 -10.55 -26.10 10.61
N TYR A 102 -9.38 -26.73 10.47
CA TYR A 102 -8.24 -26.48 11.33
C TYR A 102 -7.20 -25.59 10.64
N PHE A 103 -6.82 -25.87 9.39
CA PHE A 103 -5.89 -25.04 8.61
C PHE A 103 -6.42 -24.80 7.20
N GLY A 104 -6.58 -23.55 6.77
CA GLY A 104 -6.98 -23.21 5.40
C GLY A 104 -8.40 -23.64 5.03
N ALA A 105 -9.16 -22.75 4.39
CA ALA A 105 -10.22 -23.19 3.49
C ALA A 105 -9.62 -23.90 2.27
N ILE A 106 -8.50 -23.37 1.79
CA ILE A 106 -7.62 -24.00 0.81
C ILE A 106 -6.29 -24.34 1.49
N GLY A 107 -5.87 -25.60 1.43
CA GLY A 107 -4.57 -26.05 1.91
C GLY A 107 -3.70 -26.55 0.76
N ILE A 108 -2.52 -25.93 0.54
CA ILE A 108 -1.53 -26.35 -0.46
C ILE A 108 -0.23 -26.78 0.25
N LEU A 109 0.05 -28.09 0.21
CA LEU A 109 1.11 -28.70 1.03
C LEU A 109 2.02 -29.66 0.26
N VAL A 110 3.18 -29.95 0.85
CA VAL A 110 4.17 -30.97 0.44
C VAL A 110 4.59 -30.83 -1.02
N GLY A 111 5.31 -29.76 -1.35
CA GLY A 111 5.85 -29.56 -2.69
C GLY A 111 4.78 -29.38 -3.77
N SER A 112 3.55 -29.03 -3.38
CA SER A 112 2.47 -28.81 -4.34
C SER A 112 2.72 -27.53 -5.13
N THR A 113 2.19 -27.52 -6.36
CA THR A 113 2.12 -26.35 -7.23
C THR A 113 0.66 -25.95 -7.39
N ALA A 114 0.34 -24.67 -7.20
CA ALA A 114 -1.02 -24.18 -7.36
C ALA A 114 -1.07 -22.86 -8.13
N THR A 115 -2.06 -22.73 -9.01
CA THR A 115 -2.39 -21.47 -9.68
C THR A 115 -3.83 -21.14 -9.38
N LEU A 116 -4.07 -20.01 -8.72
CA LEU A 116 -5.37 -19.47 -8.38
C LEU A 116 -5.59 -18.21 -9.23
N ASN A 117 -6.64 -18.19 -10.03
CA ASN A 117 -7.01 -17.03 -10.84
C ASN A 117 -8.51 -16.79 -10.77
N ASN A 118 -8.91 -15.54 -10.51
CA ASN A 118 -10.32 -15.18 -10.34
C ASN A 118 -11.01 -16.06 -9.29
N VAL A 119 -10.39 -16.15 -8.11
CA VAL A 119 -10.87 -16.95 -6.98
C VAL A 119 -11.40 -16.01 -5.91
N THR A 120 -12.55 -16.37 -5.32
CA THR A 120 -13.06 -15.72 -4.10
C THR A 120 -12.91 -16.70 -2.95
N ILE A 121 -12.20 -16.31 -1.88
CA ILE A 121 -12.05 -17.08 -0.65
C ILE A 121 -12.64 -16.24 0.48
N SER A 122 -13.85 -16.57 0.93
CA SER A 122 -14.53 -15.74 1.94
C SER A 122 -15.27 -16.48 3.02
N ASP A 123 -15.46 -15.82 4.18
CA ASP A 123 -16.29 -16.32 5.27
C ASP A 123 -15.86 -17.71 5.79
N ASN A 124 -14.58 -18.05 5.66
CA ASN A 124 -14.06 -19.32 6.14
C ASN A 124 -13.50 -19.16 7.57
N ILE A 125 -13.74 -20.18 8.41
CA ILE A 125 -13.39 -20.14 9.83
C ILE A 125 -12.50 -21.33 10.15
N ASN A 126 -11.23 -21.08 10.45
CA ASN A 126 -10.27 -22.13 10.78
C ASN A 126 -9.62 -21.89 12.15
N SER A 127 -9.59 -22.91 13.01
CA SER A 127 -9.11 -22.77 14.39
C SER A 127 -7.57 -22.75 14.53
N GLY A 128 -6.84 -22.93 13.43
CA GLY A 128 -5.39 -22.86 13.35
C GLY A 128 -4.95 -21.65 12.53
N ASN A 129 -4.09 -21.89 11.53
CA ASN A 129 -3.51 -20.89 10.66
C ASN A 129 -4.17 -20.87 9.27
N GLY A 130 -4.14 -19.72 8.61
CA GLY A 130 -4.69 -19.55 7.27
C GLY A 130 -6.21 -19.65 7.30
N GLY A 131 -6.93 -18.58 7.66
CA GLY A 131 -8.40 -18.62 7.65
C GLY A 131 -8.92 -18.91 6.25
N GLY A 132 -8.38 -18.23 5.24
CA GLY A 132 -8.64 -18.51 3.83
C GLY A 132 -7.68 -19.55 3.25
N LEU A 133 -6.38 -19.24 3.22
CA LEU A 133 -5.36 -20.02 2.52
C LEU A 133 -4.19 -20.39 3.45
N TYR A 134 -3.80 -21.68 3.41
CA TYR A 134 -2.66 -22.21 4.13
C TYR A 134 -1.67 -22.87 3.18
N ILE A 135 -0.43 -22.34 3.12
CA ILE A 135 0.63 -22.77 2.20
C ILE A 135 1.84 -23.22 3.01
N ASN A 136 2.26 -24.48 2.84
CA ASN A 136 3.34 -25.07 3.62
C ASN A 136 4.20 -26.07 2.82
N GLN A 137 5.37 -26.40 3.38
CA GLN A 137 6.23 -27.54 3.05
C GLN A 137 6.77 -27.49 1.61
N SER A 138 7.47 -26.40 1.30
CA SER A 138 8.15 -26.17 0.01
C SER A 138 7.19 -26.14 -1.17
N SER A 139 5.99 -25.60 -0.98
CA SER A 139 5.00 -25.45 -2.04
C SER A 139 5.25 -24.18 -2.85
N THR A 140 4.75 -24.15 -4.08
CA THR A 140 4.83 -22.98 -4.98
C THR A 140 3.43 -22.56 -5.41
N VAL A 141 3.06 -21.31 -5.12
CA VAL A 141 1.70 -20.82 -5.38
C VAL A 141 1.73 -19.50 -6.14
N THR A 142 0.91 -19.39 -7.18
CA THR A 142 0.61 -18.11 -7.84
C THR A 142 -0.87 -17.79 -7.66
N ILE A 143 -1.17 -16.59 -7.20
CA ILE A 143 -2.53 -16.09 -6.98
C ILE A 143 -2.67 -14.79 -7.76
N SER A 144 -3.75 -14.66 -8.53
CA SER A 144 -3.99 -13.47 -9.34
C SER A 144 -5.46 -13.11 -9.47
N ASN A 145 -5.77 -11.81 -9.58
CA ASN A 145 -7.12 -11.28 -9.83
C ASN A 145 -8.15 -11.88 -8.85
N SER A 146 -7.81 -11.98 -7.57
CA SER A 146 -8.58 -12.78 -6.61
C SER A 146 -8.88 -11.98 -5.34
N GLU A 147 -9.94 -12.39 -4.65
CA GLU A 147 -10.43 -11.76 -3.43
C GLU A 147 -10.34 -12.75 -2.26
N ILE A 148 -9.77 -12.31 -1.14
CA ILE A 148 -9.63 -13.07 0.09
C ILE A 148 -10.19 -12.21 1.22
N SER A 149 -11.46 -12.43 1.55
CA SER A 149 -12.21 -11.50 2.39
C SER A 149 -12.92 -12.17 3.57
N SER A 150 -13.03 -11.49 4.72
CA SER A 150 -13.84 -11.95 5.85
C SER A 150 -13.48 -13.36 6.37
N ASN A 151 -12.23 -13.81 6.22
CA ASN A 151 -11.80 -15.10 6.75
C ASN A 151 -11.25 -14.96 8.17
N THR A 152 -11.42 -15.99 8.99
CA THR A 152 -10.98 -15.98 10.39
C THR A 152 -10.05 -17.16 10.68
N ALA A 153 -8.86 -16.86 11.19
CA ALA A 153 -7.94 -17.80 11.82
C ALA A 153 -7.91 -17.55 13.33
N SER A 154 -7.85 -18.58 14.17
CA SER A 154 -7.65 -18.37 15.61
C SER A 154 -6.20 -18.11 16.00
N SER A 155 -5.23 -18.34 15.11
CA SER A 155 -3.82 -18.09 15.36
C SER A 155 -3.21 -17.13 14.33
N SER A 156 -2.83 -17.58 13.14
CA SER A 156 -2.01 -16.74 12.25
C SER A 156 -2.53 -16.71 10.82
N GLY A 157 -2.45 -15.56 10.16
CA GLY A 157 -2.84 -15.41 8.75
C GLY A 157 -4.35 -15.56 8.57
N GLY A 158 -5.13 -14.55 8.94
CA GLY A 158 -6.59 -14.60 8.82
C GLY A 158 -7.01 -14.84 7.38
N GLY A 159 -6.42 -14.08 6.44
CA GLY A 159 -6.53 -14.33 5.01
C GLY A 159 -5.60 -15.46 4.58
N ILE A 160 -4.28 -15.22 4.66
CA ILE A 160 -3.24 -16.09 4.11
C ILE A 160 -2.15 -16.37 5.15
N PHE A 161 -1.80 -17.65 5.31
CA PHE A 161 -0.61 -18.06 6.06
C PHE A 161 0.38 -18.80 5.16
N ILE A 162 1.64 -18.35 5.17
CA ILE A 162 2.73 -18.83 4.33
C ILE A 162 3.91 -19.25 5.19
N VAL A 163 4.36 -20.48 5.00
CA VAL A 163 5.51 -21.04 5.72
C VAL A 163 6.35 -21.94 4.80
N GLU A 164 7.67 -21.75 4.82
CA GLU A 164 8.64 -22.54 4.06
C GLU A 164 8.25 -22.74 2.58
N SER A 165 7.75 -21.70 1.92
CA SER A 165 7.15 -21.81 0.57
C SER A 165 7.40 -20.57 -0.29
N ASP A 166 7.25 -20.73 -1.60
CA ASP A 166 7.41 -19.65 -2.59
C ASP A 166 6.03 -19.20 -3.11
N VAL A 167 5.72 -17.92 -2.98
CA VAL A 167 4.40 -17.38 -3.35
C VAL A 167 4.51 -16.11 -4.18
N THR A 168 3.71 -16.02 -5.23
CA THR A 168 3.52 -14.81 -6.03
C THR A 168 2.07 -14.38 -5.99
N MET A 169 1.82 -13.13 -5.66
CA MET A 169 0.50 -12.51 -5.57
C MET A 169 0.47 -11.26 -6.44
N ASP A 170 -0.55 -11.16 -7.28
CA ASP A 170 -0.74 -10.01 -8.17
C ASP A 170 -2.23 -9.65 -8.28
N ASP A 171 -2.58 -8.38 -8.15
CA ASP A 171 -3.96 -7.90 -8.30
C ASP A 171 -4.93 -8.64 -7.35
N LEU A 172 -4.65 -8.55 -6.04
CA LEU A 172 -5.50 -9.16 -5.02
C LEU A 172 -6.11 -8.12 -4.10
N ILE A 173 -7.33 -8.42 -3.66
CA ILE A 173 -7.99 -7.75 -2.54
C ILE A 173 -7.96 -8.71 -1.36
N ILE A 174 -7.38 -8.27 -0.25
CA ILE A 174 -7.25 -9.01 1.01
C ILE A 174 -7.84 -8.14 2.10
N GLU A 175 -9.10 -8.39 2.45
CA GLU A 175 -9.87 -7.47 3.30
C GLU A 175 -10.65 -8.13 4.43
N ASP A 176 -10.85 -7.40 5.53
CA ASP A 176 -11.68 -7.81 6.67
C ASP A 176 -11.32 -9.19 7.26
N ASN A 177 -10.07 -9.64 7.10
CA ASN A 177 -9.64 -10.92 7.65
C ASN A 177 -9.14 -10.76 9.09
N ILE A 178 -9.38 -11.80 9.91
CA ILE A 178 -9.15 -11.74 11.36
C ILE A 178 -8.20 -12.86 11.82
N ALA A 179 -7.18 -12.51 12.60
CA ALA A 179 -6.29 -13.48 13.27
C ALA A 179 -5.77 -13.00 14.64
N GLU A 180 -4.95 -13.80 15.30
CA GLU A 180 -4.11 -13.32 16.41
C GLU A 180 -2.90 -12.55 15.87
N THR A 181 -2.24 -13.07 14.83
CA THR A 181 -1.14 -12.37 14.13
C THR A 181 -1.29 -12.42 12.61
N GLY A 182 -1.02 -11.31 11.93
CA GLY A 182 -1.19 -11.21 10.48
C GLY A 182 -2.66 -11.39 10.09
N GLY A 183 -3.51 -10.41 10.39
CA GLY A 183 -4.93 -10.45 10.07
C GLY A 183 -5.15 -10.74 8.59
N GLY A 184 -4.49 -9.99 7.70
CA GLY A 184 -4.48 -10.23 6.27
C GLY A 184 -3.51 -11.36 5.89
N ILE A 185 -2.21 -11.12 6.05
CA ILE A 185 -1.14 -12.01 5.59
C ILE A 185 -0.14 -12.29 6.72
N HIS A 186 0.23 -13.55 6.87
CA HIS A 186 1.33 -13.97 7.74
C HIS A 186 2.37 -14.76 6.94
N ILE A 187 3.63 -14.33 7.00
CA ILE A 187 4.77 -14.92 6.29
C ILE A 187 5.84 -15.29 7.31
N THR A 188 6.27 -16.56 7.29
CA THR A 188 7.29 -17.01 8.22
C THR A 188 8.22 -18.09 7.67
N ASN A 189 9.30 -18.35 8.41
CA ASN A 189 10.38 -19.27 8.07
C ASN A 189 10.98 -18.96 6.69
N GLN A 190 11.57 -19.96 6.02
CA GLN A 190 12.31 -19.82 4.75
C GLN A 190 11.38 -19.58 3.54
N SER A 191 10.52 -18.57 3.62
CA SER A 191 9.55 -18.23 2.57
C SER A 191 10.05 -17.08 1.68
N ASN A 192 9.75 -17.16 0.39
CA ASN A 192 10.01 -16.08 -0.57
C ASN A 192 8.68 -15.62 -1.19
N VAL A 193 8.33 -14.36 -0.99
CA VAL A 193 7.01 -13.84 -1.38
C VAL A 193 7.15 -12.59 -2.24
N VAL A 194 6.53 -12.59 -3.42
CA VAL A 194 6.46 -11.41 -4.29
C VAL A 194 5.01 -10.96 -4.36
N MET A 195 4.75 -9.71 -3.99
CA MET A 195 3.43 -9.10 -3.92
C MET A 195 3.41 -7.83 -4.75
N SER A 196 2.48 -7.75 -5.70
CA SER A 196 2.26 -6.56 -6.52
C SER A 196 0.78 -6.24 -6.65
N ASN A 197 0.45 -4.95 -6.71
CA ASN A 197 -0.92 -4.48 -6.96
C ASN A 197 -1.92 -5.05 -5.93
N LEU A 198 -1.53 -5.12 -4.66
CA LEU A 198 -2.40 -5.61 -3.60
C LEU A 198 -3.18 -4.47 -2.95
N ILE A 199 -4.38 -4.79 -2.51
CA ILE A 199 -5.14 -3.99 -1.55
C ILE A 199 -5.28 -4.85 -0.28
N VAL A 200 -4.54 -4.48 0.76
CA VAL A 200 -4.62 -5.11 2.09
C VAL A 200 -5.35 -4.14 3.02
N ASP A 201 -6.66 -4.28 3.12
CA ASP A 201 -7.55 -3.29 3.75
C ASP A 201 -8.36 -3.85 4.92
N GLY A 202 -8.52 -3.09 6.01
CA GLY A 202 -9.50 -3.43 7.05
C GLY A 202 -9.23 -4.73 7.82
N ASN A 203 -8.04 -5.34 7.71
CA ASN A 203 -7.74 -6.59 8.39
C ASN A 203 -7.40 -6.36 9.87
N GLU A 204 -7.77 -7.32 10.72
CA GLU A 204 -7.65 -7.22 12.17
C GLU A 204 -6.76 -8.33 12.75
N ALA A 205 -5.78 -7.94 13.57
CA ALA A 205 -5.03 -8.87 14.40
C ALA A 205 -5.19 -8.54 15.87
N THR A 206 -5.59 -9.53 16.67
CA THR A 206 -5.76 -9.31 18.12
C THR A 206 -4.43 -9.12 18.87
N LEU A 207 -3.29 -9.41 18.25
CA LEU A 207 -1.95 -9.20 18.81
C LEU A 207 -1.03 -8.36 17.92
N THR A 208 -0.62 -8.86 16.75
CA THR A 208 0.41 -8.17 15.93
C THR A 208 0.08 -8.19 14.44
N ALA A 209 0.27 -7.05 13.76
CA ALA A 209 0.08 -6.86 12.31
C ALA A 209 -1.33 -7.18 11.83
N GLY A 210 -2.18 -6.15 11.79
CA GLY A 210 -3.51 -6.26 11.17
C GLY A 210 -3.36 -6.63 9.69
N GLY A 211 -2.49 -5.92 8.97
CA GLY A 211 -2.24 -6.15 7.54
C GLY A 211 -1.28 -7.31 7.29
N ILE A 212 0.03 -7.05 7.36
CA ILE A 212 1.09 -7.98 6.95
C ILE A 212 2.05 -8.25 8.10
N TYR A 213 2.15 -9.52 8.51
CA TYR A 213 3.15 -10.00 9.45
C TYR A 213 4.24 -10.78 8.71
N ALA A 214 5.50 -10.35 8.83
CA ALA A 214 6.65 -11.06 8.29
C ALA A 214 7.70 -11.32 9.39
N TRP A 215 7.98 -12.59 9.67
CA TRP A 215 8.92 -12.96 10.74
C TRP A 215 9.74 -14.21 10.44
N GLY A 216 11.03 -14.15 10.73
CA GLY A 216 11.95 -15.26 10.47
C GLY A 216 12.68 -15.06 9.14
N ASN A 217 13.45 -16.07 8.71
CA ASN A 217 14.30 -15.99 7.52
C ASN A 217 13.50 -15.89 6.19
N VAL A 218 12.81 -14.77 6.00
CA VAL A 218 11.85 -14.48 4.94
C VAL A 218 12.46 -13.45 4.01
N THR A 219 12.22 -13.61 2.70
CA THR A 219 12.35 -12.50 1.76
C THR A 219 10.97 -12.15 1.23
N TYR A 220 10.61 -10.86 1.26
CA TYR A 220 9.39 -10.41 0.59
C TYR A 220 9.58 -9.08 -0.13
N VAL A 221 8.85 -8.95 -1.23
CA VAL A 221 8.76 -7.73 -2.03
C VAL A 221 7.31 -7.32 -2.06
N LEU A 222 7.01 -6.06 -1.73
CA LEU A 222 5.70 -5.45 -1.83
C LEU A 222 5.79 -4.23 -2.75
N MET A 223 5.04 -4.25 -3.85
CA MET A 223 5.10 -3.22 -4.89
C MET A 223 3.72 -2.70 -5.27
N ASN A 224 3.61 -1.40 -5.57
CA ASN A 224 2.38 -0.81 -6.15
C ASN A 224 1.12 -1.15 -5.36
N SER A 225 1.22 -1.18 -4.02
CA SER A 225 0.19 -1.78 -3.16
C SER A 225 -0.31 -0.81 -2.10
N LEU A 226 -1.58 -1.00 -1.72
CA LEU A 226 -2.20 -0.37 -0.58
C LEU A 226 -2.15 -1.30 0.64
N VAL A 227 -1.71 -0.76 1.77
CA VAL A 227 -1.89 -1.39 3.09
C VAL A 227 -2.61 -0.39 3.97
N THR A 228 -3.93 -0.54 4.10
CA THR A 228 -4.81 0.50 4.61
C THR A 228 -5.77 0.03 5.68
N ASN A 229 -6.13 0.91 6.61
CA ASN A 229 -7.19 0.68 7.61
C ASN A 229 -7.06 -0.61 8.44
N ASN A 230 -5.87 -1.20 8.52
CA ASN A 230 -5.64 -2.42 9.27
C ASN A 230 -5.44 -2.09 10.76
N THR A 231 -5.93 -2.97 11.63
CA THR A 231 -5.94 -2.74 13.08
C THR A 231 -5.26 -3.87 13.84
N ALA A 232 -4.42 -3.53 14.82
CA ALA A 232 -3.89 -4.51 15.77
C ALA A 232 -3.55 -3.90 17.13
N ASN A 233 -3.17 -4.73 18.10
CA ASN A 233 -2.55 -4.20 19.32
C ASN A 233 -1.17 -3.60 19.02
N GLN A 234 -0.38 -4.27 18.18
CA GLN A 234 0.97 -3.86 17.78
C GLN A 234 1.08 -3.94 16.26
N ALA A 235 1.68 -2.95 15.59
CA ALA A 235 1.75 -2.92 14.12
C ALA A 235 0.35 -2.95 13.47
N GLY A 236 -0.28 -1.79 13.24
CA GLY A 236 -1.57 -1.76 12.54
C GLY A 236 -1.45 -2.34 11.13
N GLY A 237 -0.54 -1.77 10.33
CA GLY A 237 -0.28 -2.14 8.95
C GLY A 237 0.68 -3.32 8.81
N ILE A 238 1.98 -3.05 8.89
CA ILE A 238 3.05 -4.01 8.59
C ILE A 238 3.94 -4.20 9.81
N PHE A 239 4.20 -5.45 10.17
CA PHE A 239 5.27 -5.84 11.08
C PHE A 239 6.29 -6.69 10.34
N GLN A 240 7.56 -6.32 10.46
CA GLN A 240 8.65 -7.08 9.85
C GLN A 240 9.82 -7.27 10.82
N GLY A 241 10.36 -8.49 10.93
CA GLY A 241 11.53 -8.75 11.74
C GLY A 241 12.26 -10.09 11.58
N TYR A 242 13.48 -10.13 12.12
CA TYR A 242 14.39 -11.30 12.21
C TYR A 242 14.82 -11.94 10.88
N SER A 243 16.07 -11.72 10.42
CA SER A 243 16.62 -12.38 9.21
C SER A 243 15.89 -12.04 7.91
N ILE A 244 15.57 -10.77 7.66
CA ILE A 244 14.79 -10.35 6.48
C ILE A 244 15.48 -9.26 5.65
N VAL A 245 15.19 -9.25 4.35
CA VAL A 245 15.55 -8.14 3.43
C VAL A 245 14.28 -7.73 2.66
N PRO A 246 13.33 -7.06 3.33
CA PRO A 246 12.08 -6.65 2.71
C PRO A 246 12.32 -5.44 1.79
N LEU A 247 11.68 -5.47 0.63
CA LEU A 247 11.58 -4.31 -0.26
C LEU A 247 10.11 -3.88 -0.31
N ILE A 248 9.84 -2.65 0.15
CA ILE A 248 8.57 -1.97 -0.01
C ILE A 248 8.83 -0.83 -1.01
N ASP A 249 8.16 -0.89 -2.15
CA ASP A 249 8.44 0.01 -3.27
C ASP A 249 7.13 0.52 -3.88
N ASN A 250 7.03 1.83 -4.09
CA ASN A 250 5.86 2.45 -4.69
C ASN A 250 4.53 2.05 -4.02
N CYS A 251 4.47 2.09 -2.68
CA CYS A 251 3.29 1.68 -1.91
C CYS A 251 2.64 2.85 -1.19
N THR A 252 1.40 2.67 -0.74
CA THR A 252 0.74 3.60 0.19
C THR A 252 0.30 2.82 1.43
N ILE A 253 0.87 3.19 2.58
CA ILE A 253 0.60 2.60 3.90
C ILE A 253 -0.11 3.67 4.74
N ALA A 254 -1.44 3.57 4.87
CA ALA A 254 -2.22 4.67 5.45
C ALA A 254 -3.43 4.25 6.27
N GLY A 255 -3.82 5.06 7.25
CA GLY A 255 -5.03 4.81 8.06
C GLY A 255 -4.94 3.59 8.97
N ASN A 256 -3.77 2.95 9.11
CA ASN A 256 -3.62 1.77 9.95
C ASN A 256 -3.52 2.18 11.43
N THR A 257 -4.09 1.37 12.32
CA THR A 257 -4.20 1.70 13.75
C THR A 257 -3.55 0.63 14.63
N ALA A 258 -2.69 1.05 15.55
CA ALA A 258 -2.17 0.21 16.61
C ALA A 258 -2.53 0.76 17.99
N ILE A 259 -2.83 -0.12 18.94
CA ILE A 259 -3.17 0.27 20.32
C ILE A 259 -1.90 0.59 21.14
N GLU A 260 -0.78 -0.06 20.86
CA GLU A 260 0.48 0.09 21.61
C GLU A 260 1.54 0.90 20.84
N TYR A 261 1.91 0.45 19.64
CA TYR A 261 2.96 1.08 18.82
C TYR A 261 2.90 0.62 17.36
N GLY A 262 3.46 1.43 16.46
CA GLY A 262 3.62 1.08 15.05
C GLY A 262 2.30 1.12 14.29
N GLY A 263 1.78 2.28 13.92
CA GLY A 263 0.54 2.32 13.13
C GLY A 263 0.76 1.74 11.74
N GLY A 264 1.71 2.30 10.99
CA GLY A 264 2.03 1.96 9.61
C GLY A 264 3.04 0.82 9.49
N LEU A 265 4.31 1.08 9.77
CA LEU A 265 5.41 0.13 9.59
C LEU A 265 6.22 -0.07 10.88
N VAL A 266 6.33 -1.32 11.33
CA VAL A 266 7.24 -1.74 12.39
C VAL A 266 8.40 -2.54 11.81
N SER A 267 9.64 -2.12 12.08
CA SER A 267 10.85 -2.87 11.79
C SER A 267 11.54 -3.28 13.09
N ALA A 268 11.60 -4.59 13.36
CA ALA A 268 12.10 -5.11 14.63
C ALA A 268 13.13 -6.23 14.48
N ASN A 269 14.10 -6.29 15.40
CA ASN A 269 15.02 -7.43 15.56
C ASN A 269 15.74 -7.91 14.29
N LEU A 270 16.14 -7.00 13.38
CA LEU A 270 16.94 -7.39 12.23
C LEU A 270 18.36 -7.78 12.66
N LEU A 271 18.95 -8.77 11.99
CA LEU A 271 20.36 -9.14 12.22
C LEU A 271 21.27 -8.01 11.72
N GLU A 272 22.52 -7.95 12.20
CA GLU A 272 23.48 -6.85 11.93
C GLU A 272 23.68 -6.50 10.44
N ASN A 273 23.32 -7.38 9.49
CA ASN A 273 23.45 -7.19 8.05
C ASN A 273 22.12 -7.07 7.29
N ASP A 274 20.99 -7.15 7.98
CA ASP A 274 19.67 -7.05 7.39
C ASP A 274 19.27 -5.58 7.29
N ASN A 275 18.61 -5.22 6.19
CA ASN A 275 18.15 -3.86 5.96
C ASN A 275 16.82 -3.90 5.22
N ALA A 276 15.78 -3.31 5.83
CA ALA A 276 14.54 -3.05 5.11
C ALA A 276 14.74 -1.86 4.19
N ILE A 277 14.23 -1.97 2.95
CA ILE A 277 14.30 -0.89 1.97
C ILE A 277 12.88 -0.42 1.71
N VAL A 278 12.66 0.89 1.90
CA VAL A 278 11.40 1.57 1.63
C VAL A 278 11.66 2.69 0.63
N ASN A 279 11.11 2.54 -0.57
CA ASN A 279 11.32 3.46 -1.68
C ASN A 279 10.00 3.90 -2.28
N GLU A 280 9.93 5.14 -2.79
CA GLU A 280 8.77 5.64 -3.54
C GLU A 280 7.43 5.49 -2.80
N THR A 281 7.46 5.39 -1.47
CA THR A 281 6.30 4.94 -0.67
C THR A 281 5.75 6.09 0.15
N ALA A 282 4.42 6.18 0.25
CA ALA A 282 3.74 7.09 1.16
C ALA A 282 3.36 6.35 2.45
N ILE A 283 3.85 6.83 3.61
CA ILE A 283 3.47 6.35 4.95
C ILE A 283 2.88 7.54 5.72
N THR A 284 1.57 7.53 5.93
CA THR A 284 0.80 8.72 6.35
C THR A 284 -0.55 8.35 6.96
N GLY A 285 -1.07 9.15 7.88
CA GLY A 285 -2.39 9.01 8.46
C GLY A 285 -2.58 7.74 9.29
N ASN A 286 -1.49 7.05 9.63
CA ASN A 286 -1.53 5.93 10.56
C ASN A 286 -1.59 6.44 12.00
N SER A 287 -2.02 5.60 12.94
CA SER A 287 -2.22 5.99 14.34
C SER A 287 -1.66 4.95 15.30
N ALA A 288 -0.78 5.39 16.21
CA ALA A 288 -0.37 4.64 17.38
C ALA A 288 0.09 5.60 18.50
N PRO A 289 0.14 5.16 19.77
CA PRO A 289 0.77 5.97 20.81
C PRO A 289 2.27 6.24 20.59
N MET A 290 2.96 5.40 19.81
CA MET A 290 4.39 5.51 19.50
C MET A 290 4.69 4.95 18.12
N GLY A 291 5.40 5.70 17.29
CA GLY A 291 5.74 5.33 15.91
C GLY A 291 4.50 5.13 15.04
N SER A 292 3.59 6.10 14.98
CA SER A 292 2.36 6.01 14.17
C SER A 292 2.68 5.67 12.72
N GLN A 293 3.64 6.34 12.09
CA GLN A 293 4.06 6.01 10.73
C GLN A 293 5.14 4.93 10.74
N LEU A 294 6.19 5.13 11.54
CA LEU A 294 7.37 4.28 11.56
C LEU A 294 7.86 4.01 12.98
N TYR A 295 8.00 2.73 13.31
CA TYR A 295 8.54 2.26 14.58
C TYR A 295 9.72 1.31 14.34
N ILE A 296 10.91 1.69 14.81
CA ILE A 296 12.14 0.90 14.67
C ILE A 296 12.68 0.58 16.06
N ALA A 297 12.58 -0.68 16.48
CA ALA A 297 13.10 -1.07 17.78
C ALA A 297 13.52 -2.53 17.90
N SER A 298 14.48 -2.79 18.80
CA SER A 298 14.69 -4.15 19.29
C SER A 298 13.54 -4.56 20.19
N TYR A 299 13.00 -5.77 20.00
CA TYR A 299 11.85 -6.26 20.74
C TYR A 299 12.27 -6.65 22.16
N PRO A 300 11.59 -6.17 23.21
CA PRO A 300 11.90 -6.56 24.58
C PRO A 300 11.56 -8.05 24.79
N GLY A 301 12.54 -8.85 25.21
CA GLY A 301 12.36 -10.27 25.57
C GLY A 301 12.95 -11.28 24.59
N THR A 302 13.47 -10.85 23.43
CA THR A 302 14.34 -11.66 22.59
C THR A 302 15.80 -11.47 23.06
N TRP A 303 16.48 -12.56 23.44
CA TRP A 303 17.85 -12.57 23.99
C TRP A 303 18.94 -12.28 22.96
N ASP A 304 18.67 -11.44 21.95
CA ASP A 304 19.68 -11.08 20.94
C ASP A 304 20.30 -9.73 21.29
N GLU A 305 21.36 -9.77 22.10
CA GLU A 305 22.25 -8.65 22.45
C GLU A 305 23.03 -8.06 21.24
N GLY A 306 22.59 -8.33 20.00
CA GLY A 306 23.21 -7.85 18.76
C GLY A 306 22.22 -7.51 17.64
N SER A 307 20.92 -7.38 17.94
CA SER A 307 19.95 -6.90 16.94
C SER A 307 20.15 -5.39 16.68
N LEU A 308 20.22 -5.03 15.39
CA LEU A 308 20.27 -3.65 14.92
C LEU A 308 19.20 -3.50 13.85
N PRO A 309 17.92 -3.24 14.20
CA PRO A 309 16.89 -3.02 13.20
C PRO A 309 17.23 -1.79 12.35
N ARG A 310 17.36 -1.99 11.03
CA ARG A 310 17.68 -0.93 10.06
C ARG A 310 16.60 -0.80 8.99
N VAL A 311 16.26 0.44 8.65
CA VAL A 311 15.40 0.77 7.52
C VAL A 311 16.08 1.88 6.72
N THR A 312 16.33 1.64 5.43
CA THR A 312 16.71 2.70 4.48
C THR A 312 15.46 3.23 3.81
N LEU A 313 15.27 4.54 3.90
CA LEU A 313 14.15 5.27 3.30
C LEU A 313 14.69 6.15 2.19
N SER A 314 14.14 6.06 0.98
CA SER A 314 14.51 6.97 -0.11
C SER A 314 13.31 7.35 -0.96
N TYR A 315 13.30 8.57 -1.49
CA TYR A 315 12.25 9.06 -2.38
C TYR A 315 10.82 8.78 -1.88
N SER A 316 10.60 8.83 -0.58
CA SER A 316 9.34 8.43 0.07
C SER A 316 8.71 9.62 0.78
N ASN A 317 7.39 9.57 1.00
CA ASN A 317 6.66 10.54 1.82
C ASN A 317 6.38 9.94 3.18
N ILE A 318 6.99 10.45 4.25
CA ILE A 318 6.78 9.95 5.61
C ILE A 318 6.33 11.13 6.48
N GLU A 319 5.07 11.08 6.89
CA GLU A 319 4.47 12.08 7.78
C GLU A 319 5.21 12.14 9.13
N GLN A 320 5.58 13.36 9.53
CA GLN A 320 6.24 13.64 10.83
C GLN A 320 5.63 14.89 11.48
N ASP A 321 4.31 15.02 11.40
CA ASP A 321 3.56 16.15 11.96
C ASP A 321 3.50 16.11 13.50
N ASP A 322 3.72 14.94 14.11
CA ASP A 322 3.72 14.71 15.56
C ASP A 322 4.98 13.93 16.03
N GLU A 323 5.47 14.21 17.24
CA GLU A 323 6.59 13.47 17.87
C GLU A 323 6.33 11.96 17.98
N THR A 324 5.07 11.54 17.93
CA THR A 324 4.65 10.14 17.96
C THR A 324 4.71 9.45 16.60
N ASP A 325 4.87 10.16 15.49
CA ASP A 325 4.86 9.57 14.15
C ASP A 325 6.06 8.68 13.88
N TYR A 326 7.20 9.06 14.42
CA TYR A 326 8.46 8.35 14.27
C TYR A 326 9.02 7.95 15.63
N HIS A 327 9.37 6.67 15.79
CA HIS A 327 10.05 6.18 16.97
C HIS A 327 11.23 5.29 16.62
N GLU A 328 12.37 5.56 17.25
CA GLU A 328 13.60 4.78 17.13
C GLU A 328 14.18 4.46 18.51
N SER A 329 14.47 3.18 18.77
CA SER A 329 15.17 2.74 19.99
C SER A 329 16.69 2.96 19.90
N GLU A 330 17.42 2.86 21.02
CA GLU A 330 18.89 3.03 21.04
C GLU A 330 19.67 2.13 20.05
N SER A 331 19.11 0.98 19.66
CA SER A 331 19.69 0.04 18.69
C SER A 331 19.07 0.12 17.29
N GLY A 332 18.00 0.90 17.11
CA GLY A 332 17.37 1.14 15.82
C GLY A 332 18.18 2.12 14.96
N VAL A 333 18.09 1.96 13.64
CA VAL A 333 18.70 2.87 12.67
C VAL A 333 17.73 3.14 11.50
N ALA A 334 17.20 4.35 11.39
CA ALA A 334 16.65 4.89 10.15
C ALA A 334 17.77 5.55 9.31
N ASP A 335 18.03 5.01 8.13
CA ASP A 335 18.92 5.61 7.14
C ASP A 335 18.10 6.43 6.15
N TRP A 336 17.99 7.73 6.44
CA TRP A 336 17.30 8.71 5.60
C TRP A 336 18.16 9.06 4.38
N ALA A 337 18.04 8.26 3.33
CA ALA A 337 18.66 8.55 2.05
C ALA A 337 17.99 9.75 1.36
N SER A 338 18.42 10.06 0.13
CA SER A 338 17.94 11.22 -0.61
C SER A 338 16.48 11.11 -1.04
N GLY A 339 15.85 12.29 -1.22
CA GLY A 339 14.57 12.41 -1.91
C GLY A 339 13.33 12.18 -1.06
N ASN A 340 13.48 11.87 0.23
CA ASN A 340 12.34 11.81 1.14
C ASN A 340 11.72 13.18 1.34
N ILE A 341 10.40 13.23 1.46
CA ILE A 341 9.60 14.41 1.71
C ILE A 341 8.62 14.15 2.86
N ASP A 342 8.09 15.22 3.42
CA ASP A 342 7.05 15.19 4.45
C ASP A 342 6.03 16.28 4.12
N VAL A 343 4.96 15.86 3.46
CA VAL A 343 3.89 16.73 2.97
C VAL A 343 2.57 15.96 3.00
N ASP A 344 1.45 16.68 3.09
CA ASP A 344 0.13 16.10 2.85
C ASP A 344 0.11 15.44 1.45
N PRO A 345 -0.18 14.12 1.36
CA PRO A 345 -0.29 13.42 0.09
C PRO A 345 -1.33 14.02 -0.87
N MET A 346 -2.31 14.77 -0.36
CA MET A 346 -3.42 15.33 -1.13
C MET A 346 -4.17 14.23 -1.91
N PHE A 347 -4.57 13.16 -1.21
CA PHE A 347 -5.41 12.11 -1.78
C PHE A 347 -6.79 12.65 -2.15
N VAL A 348 -7.39 12.09 -3.21
CA VAL A 348 -8.72 12.50 -3.70
C VAL A 348 -9.79 12.29 -2.63
N ASP A 349 -9.83 11.11 -1.99
CA ASP A 349 -10.80 10.78 -0.94
C ASP A 349 -10.35 9.55 -0.12
N SER A 350 -9.33 9.73 0.72
CA SER A 350 -8.77 8.64 1.55
C SER A 350 -9.79 8.05 2.54
N ALA A 351 -10.77 8.84 2.99
CA ALA A 351 -11.82 8.38 3.90
C ALA A 351 -12.73 7.31 3.28
N ASN A 352 -12.78 7.23 1.95
CA ASN A 352 -13.52 6.21 1.20
C ASN A 352 -12.60 5.32 0.35
N GLY A 353 -11.31 5.21 0.73
CA GLY A 353 -10.35 4.31 0.09
C GLY A 353 -9.79 4.80 -1.25
N ASN A 354 -10.06 6.04 -1.65
CA ASN A 354 -9.51 6.61 -2.88
C ASN A 354 -8.18 7.34 -2.62
N TYR A 355 -7.09 6.60 -2.72
CA TYR A 355 -5.72 7.07 -2.55
C TYR A 355 -5.06 7.58 -3.83
N HIS A 356 -5.82 7.87 -4.90
CA HIS A 356 -5.28 8.59 -6.04
C HIS A 356 -4.85 10.00 -5.61
N LEU A 357 -3.78 10.51 -6.19
CA LEU A 357 -3.30 11.86 -5.93
C LEU A 357 -4.18 12.90 -6.63
N LEU A 358 -4.43 14.03 -5.99
CA LEU A 358 -4.82 15.25 -6.69
C LEU A 358 -3.61 15.81 -7.44
N ALA A 359 -3.83 16.50 -8.57
CA ALA A 359 -2.79 17.15 -9.35
C ALA A 359 -1.96 18.15 -8.51
N SER A 360 -2.54 18.72 -7.45
CA SER A 360 -1.89 19.60 -6.48
C SER A 360 -0.88 18.89 -5.58
N SER A 361 -0.88 17.56 -5.53
CA SER A 361 0.01 16.76 -4.67
C SER A 361 1.49 16.93 -5.03
N MET A 362 2.31 17.24 -4.04
CA MET A 362 3.76 17.32 -4.23
C MET A 362 4.42 15.93 -4.38
N LEU A 363 3.67 14.84 -4.22
CA LEU A 363 4.12 13.47 -4.48
C LEU A 363 4.22 13.20 -5.98
N ILE A 364 3.58 14.04 -6.82
CA ILE A 364 3.67 13.95 -8.27
C ILE A 364 5.09 14.26 -8.75
N ASN A 365 5.63 13.40 -9.61
CA ASN A 365 6.99 13.43 -10.15
C ASN A 365 8.07 13.56 -9.06
N ALA A 366 7.84 12.95 -7.89
CA ALA A 366 8.70 13.07 -6.71
C ALA A 366 9.55 11.81 -6.42
N GLY A 367 9.24 10.67 -7.04
CA GLY A 367 9.91 9.38 -6.86
C GLY A 367 11.38 9.38 -7.32
N HIS A 368 12.03 8.25 -7.47
CA HIS A 368 13.43 8.18 -7.89
C HIS A 368 13.62 8.79 -9.30
N PRO A 369 14.70 9.56 -9.58
CA PRO A 369 14.94 10.19 -10.90
C PRO A 369 15.06 9.22 -12.08
N ASP A 370 15.45 7.98 -11.80
CA ASP A 370 15.56 6.90 -12.78
C ASP A 370 14.30 6.00 -12.87
N SER A 371 13.29 6.25 -12.03
CA SER A 371 12.00 5.55 -12.06
C SER A 371 10.98 6.36 -12.85
N THR A 372 10.12 5.68 -13.60
CA THR A 372 9.14 6.32 -14.46
C THR A 372 7.78 5.65 -14.36
N ASP A 373 6.74 6.47 -14.36
CA ASP A 373 5.37 6.01 -14.52
C ASP A 373 5.08 5.55 -15.94
N SER A 374 3.90 4.94 -16.12
CA SER A 374 3.50 4.35 -17.40
C SER A 374 3.29 5.36 -18.54
N ASP A 375 3.16 6.65 -18.23
CA ASP A 375 3.10 7.75 -19.20
C ASP A 375 4.50 8.30 -19.58
N GLY A 376 5.55 7.80 -18.92
CA GLY A 376 6.94 8.21 -19.11
C GLY A 376 7.37 9.44 -18.30
N SER A 377 6.52 9.97 -17.41
CA SER A 377 6.93 10.95 -16.41
C SER A 377 7.83 10.28 -15.36
N ARG A 378 8.51 11.09 -14.53
CA ARG A 378 9.20 10.56 -13.35
C ARG A 378 8.14 9.95 -12.43
N ALA A 379 8.47 8.83 -11.80
CA ALA A 379 7.53 8.16 -10.90
C ALA A 379 6.98 9.10 -9.83
N ASP A 380 5.69 8.99 -9.57
CA ASP A 380 5.05 9.56 -8.40
C ASP A 380 5.39 8.73 -7.15
N ILE A 381 5.23 9.34 -5.97
CA ILE A 381 5.33 8.60 -4.70
C ILE A 381 3.96 8.03 -4.35
N GLY A 382 3.90 6.75 -4.04
CA GLY A 382 2.68 6.06 -3.59
C GLY A 382 2.06 5.15 -4.65
N ALA A 383 1.14 4.28 -4.22
CA ALA A 383 0.65 3.18 -5.04
C ALA A 383 -0.06 3.58 -6.35
N TYR A 384 -0.66 4.78 -6.41
CA TYR A 384 -1.48 5.24 -7.52
C TYR A 384 -0.94 6.55 -8.13
N PRO A 385 -0.17 6.47 -9.22
CA PRO A 385 0.37 7.66 -9.88
C PRO A 385 -0.72 8.45 -10.61
N TYR A 386 -0.51 9.75 -10.73
CA TYR A 386 -1.26 10.65 -11.60
C TYR A 386 -0.70 10.61 -13.01
N LEU A 387 -1.31 9.80 -13.87
CA LEU A 387 -0.91 9.71 -15.26
C LEU A 387 -1.40 10.91 -16.08
N ASN A 388 -0.49 11.58 -16.78
CA ASN A 388 -0.80 12.77 -17.57
C ASN A 388 -0.29 12.65 -19.01
N SER A 389 -1.19 12.89 -19.96
CA SER A 389 -0.87 12.84 -21.40
C SER A 389 -0.32 14.16 -21.96
N TYR A 390 -0.46 15.26 -21.23
CA TYR A 390 0.08 16.56 -21.63
C TYR A 390 1.47 16.73 -21.03
N SER A 391 2.44 17.14 -21.86
CA SER A 391 3.85 17.22 -21.48
C SER A 391 4.38 18.66 -21.49
N GLY A 392 3.51 19.66 -21.30
CA GLY A 392 3.89 21.06 -21.32
C GLY A 392 4.26 21.60 -22.72
N PRO A 393 5.10 22.65 -22.82
CA PRO A 393 5.86 23.30 -21.74
C PRO A 393 5.08 24.42 -21.03
N THR A 394 3.78 24.57 -21.30
CA THR A 394 2.94 25.61 -20.70
C THR A 394 1.74 25.00 -20.00
N TRP A 395 1.70 25.14 -18.69
CA TRP A 395 0.64 24.60 -17.83
C TRP A 395 -0.37 25.70 -17.53
N TYR A 396 -1.66 25.40 -17.68
CA TYR A 396 -2.73 26.38 -17.60
C TYR A 396 -3.56 26.19 -16.33
N ILE A 397 -3.75 27.28 -15.59
CA ILE A 397 -4.50 27.31 -14.33
C ILE A 397 -5.69 28.26 -14.44
N THR A 398 -6.86 27.81 -13.98
CA THR A 398 -8.08 28.63 -13.89
C THR A 398 -8.90 28.27 -12.67
N GLU A 399 -9.65 29.21 -12.08
CA GLU A 399 -10.55 28.92 -10.92
C GLU A 399 -11.59 27.82 -11.21
N SER A 400 -11.97 27.64 -12.48
CA SER A 400 -12.92 26.59 -12.91
C SER A 400 -12.24 25.31 -13.40
N GLY A 401 -10.92 25.18 -13.23
CA GLY A 401 -10.16 24.00 -13.61
C GLY A 401 -10.47 22.80 -12.72
N ASN A 402 -9.67 21.74 -12.84
CA ASN A 402 -9.88 20.51 -12.08
C ASN A 402 -8.55 19.81 -11.77
N ASP A 403 -8.30 19.48 -10.51
CA ASP A 403 -7.08 18.77 -10.11
C ASP A 403 -7.25 17.25 -10.01
N THR A 404 -8.46 16.71 -10.12
CA THR A 404 -8.67 15.24 -10.07
C THR A 404 -8.37 14.56 -11.39
N THR A 405 -8.64 15.20 -12.53
CA THR A 405 -8.55 14.54 -13.84
C THR A 405 -8.01 15.40 -14.99
N ALA A 406 -7.77 16.69 -14.77
CA ALA A 406 -7.33 17.55 -15.87
C ALA A 406 -5.87 17.29 -16.24
N THR A 407 -5.51 17.63 -17.45
CA THR A 407 -4.15 17.47 -17.96
C THR A 407 -3.27 18.70 -17.75
N GLY A 408 -3.86 19.85 -17.43
CA GLY A 408 -3.16 21.14 -17.37
C GLY A 408 -2.94 21.79 -18.73
N ALA A 409 -3.51 21.22 -19.80
CA ALA A 409 -3.53 21.82 -21.13
C ALA A 409 -4.51 22.99 -21.19
N SER A 410 -4.36 23.88 -22.18
CA SER A 410 -5.26 25.05 -22.32
C SER A 410 -6.75 24.72 -22.46
N GLY A 411 -7.08 23.54 -23.02
CA GLY A 411 -8.47 23.07 -23.15
C GLY A 411 -8.97 22.28 -21.94
N ASP A 412 -8.10 22.02 -20.97
CA ASP A 412 -8.34 21.18 -19.81
C ASP A 412 -7.39 21.60 -18.66
N PRO A 413 -7.59 22.83 -18.12
CA PRO A 413 -6.67 23.44 -17.16
C PRO A 413 -6.82 22.86 -15.75
N PHE A 414 -5.75 22.94 -14.97
CA PHE A 414 -5.77 22.66 -13.54
C PHE A 414 -6.52 23.76 -12.77
N SER A 415 -7.00 23.42 -11.56
CA SER A 415 -7.60 24.38 -10.64
C SER A 415 -6.58 25.04 -9.71
N SER A 416 -5.50 24.34 -9.37
CA SER A 416 -4.46 24.86 -8.47
C SER A 416 -3.18 25.24 -9.18
N ILE A 417 -2.51 26.27 -8.65
CA ILE A 417 -1.20 26.71 -9.12
C ILE A 417 -0.16 25.64 -8.83
N GLN A 418 -0.20 25.01 -7.64
CA GLN A 418 0.75 23.95 -7.28
C GLN A 418 0.69 22.77 -8.27
N ALA A 419 -0.48 22.44 -8.82
CA ALA A 419 -0.59 21.42 -9.86
C ALA A 419 0.26 21.73 -11.08
N GLY A 420 0.16 22.95 -11.63
CA GLY A 420 1.02 23.36 -12.75
C GLY A 420 2.51 23.25 -12.42
N ILE A 421 2.91 23.56 -11.19
CA ILE A 421 4.30 23.44 -10.74
C ILE A 421 4.74 21.97 -10.66
N ASN A 422 3.90 21.08 -10.13
CA ASN A 422 4.22 19.66 -9.95
C ASN A 422 4.52 18.93 -11.27
N PHE A 423 3.83 19.29 -12.35
CA PHE A 423 4.09 18.72 -13.69
C PHE A 423 5.17 19.48 -14.49
N SER A 424 5.57 20.68 -14.07
CA SER A 424 6.52 21.52 -14.83
C SER A 424 7.94 20.96 -14.83
N SER A 425 8.56 20.84 -16.00
CA SER A 425 10.00 20.61 -16.12
C SER A 425 10.79 21.93 -16.09
N GLU A 426 12.11 21.85 -16.00
CA GLU A 426 12.99 23.02 -16.07
C GLU A 426 12.69 23.89 -17.31
N SER A 427 12.57 25.21 -17.11
CA SER A 427 12.20 26.23 -18.10
C SER A 427 10.74 26.27 -18.54
N ASP A 428 9.86 25.41 -18.01
CA ASP A 428 8.42 25.47 -18.27
C ASP A 428 7.78 26.76 -17.73
N SER A 429 6.53 27.01 -18.13
CA SER A 429 5.73 28.13 -17.65
C SER A 429 4.38 27.67 -17.11
N VAL A 430 4.02 28.16 -15.93
CA VAL A 430 2.68 28.04 -15.35
C VAL A 430 1.95 29.36 -15.57
N THR A 431 0.90 29.34 -16.39
CA THR A 431 0.09 30.51 -16.76
C THR A 431 -1.23 30.48 -16.00
N VAL A 432 -1.49 31.55 -15.23
CA VAL A 432 -2.61 31.61 -14.29
C VAL A 432 -3.60 32.70 -14.71
N ALA A 433 -4.84 32.30 -15.01
CA ALA A 433 -5.91 33.22 -15.33
C ALA A 433 -6.30 34.10 -14.13
N ALA A 434 -6.91 35.26 -14.37
CA ALA A 434 -7.47 36.10 -13.31
C ALA A 434 -8.39 35.30 -12.37
N GLY A 435 -8.27 35.52 -11.07
CA GLY A 435 -8.90 34.72 -10.02
C GLY A 435 -8.22 34.88 -8.66
N THR A 436 -8.83 34.32 -7.61
CA THR A 436 -8.22 34.21 -6.28
C THR A 436 -7.95 32.74 -5.95
N TYR A 437 -6.68 32.40 -5.84
CA TYR A 437 -6.20 31.05 -5.55
C TYR A 437 -5.76 31.00 -4.09
N VAL A 438 -6.45 30.19 -3.29
CA VAL A 438 -6.15 30.02 -1.86
C VAL A 438 -5.18 28.86 -1.72
N GLU A 439 -3.88 29.18 -1.69
CA GLU A 439 -2.80 28.19 -1.78
C GLU A 439 -1.52 28.70 -1.10
N ASN A 440 -0.69 27.76 -0.67
CA ASN A 440 0.72 27.97 -0.34
C ASN A 440 1.54 27.17 -1.33
N ILE A 441 2.30 27.86 -2.19
CA ILE A 441 2.99 27.23 -3.32
C ILE A 441 4.48 27.03 -3.04
N ASN A 442 5.01 25.91 -3.48
CA ASN A 442 6.43 25.55 -3.40
C ASN A 442 6.96 25.21 -4.79
N PHE A 443 8.01 25.93 -5.21
CA PHE A 443 8.66 25.74 -6.51
C PHE A 443 9.45 24.44 -6.61
N ARG A 444 9.66 23.71 -5.50
CA ARG A 444 10.35 22.41 -5.45
C ARG A 444 11.75 22.45 -6.07
N GLY A 445 12.43 23.60 -5.96
CA GLY A 445 13.77 23.84 -6.49
C GLY A 445 13.85 23.89 -8.01
N ARG A 446 12.72 24.15 -8.71
CA ARG A 446 12.65 24.16 -10.18
C ARG A 446 12.85 25.57 -10.75
N ASN A 447 13.58 25.69 -11.85
CA ASN A 447 13.68 26.93 -12.62
C ASN A 447 12.50 27.03 -13.60
N ILE A 448 11.36 27.54 -13.11
CA ILE A 448 10.13 27.71 -13.90
C ILE A 448 9.62 29.16 -13.85
N LYS A 449 8.70 29.48 -14.78
CA LYS A 449 8.04 30.80 -14.83
C LYS A 449 6.60 30.69 -14.36
N LEU A 450 6.27 31.29 -13.24
CA LEU A 450 4.90 31.46 -12.77
C LEU A 450 4.40 32.85 -13.20
N VAL A 451 3.37 32.88 -14.04
CA VAL A 451 2.90 34.12 -14.69
C VAL A 451 1.38 34.27 -14.56
N GLY A 452 0.97 35.31 -13.83
CA GLY A 452 -0.42 35.72 -13.74
C GLY A 452 -0.86 36.56 -14.94
N GLU A 453 -2.16 36.55 -15.22
CA GLU A 453 -2.78 37.35 -16.27
C GLU A 453 -2.60 38.86 -16.01
N ASP A 454 -2.92 39.32 -14.79
CA ASP A 454 -2.75 40.70 -14.36
C ASP A 454 -2.59 40.77 -12.84
N ARG A 455 -1.63 41.58 -12.36
CA ARG A 455 -1.29 41.64 -10.92
C ARG A 455 -2.46 42.10 -10.05
N GLU A 456 -3.40 42.88 -10.58
CA GLU A 456 -4.53 43.44 -9.83
C GLU A 456 -5.68 42.42 -9.72
N THR A 457 -5.71 41.39 -10.57
CA THR A 457 -6.81 40.42 -10.65
C THR A 457 -6.39 38.95 -10.49
N THR A 458 -5.10 38.64 -10.54
CA THR A 458 -4.57 37.29 -10.27
C THR A 458 -3.94 37.30 -8.87
N ILE A 459 -4.61 36.65 -7.91
CA ILE A 459 -4.31 36.75 -6.49
C ILE A 459 -3.92 35.36 -5.96
N ILE A 460 -2.81 35.27 -5.25
CA ILE A 460 -2.47 34.12 -4.40
C ILE A 460 -2.67 34.54 -2.94
N ASP A 461 -3.59 33.85 -2.26
CA ASP A 461 -4.02 34.14 -0.89
C ASP A 461 -3.58 33.00 0.03
N GLY A 462 -2.59 33.25 0.90
CA GLY A 462 -2.11 32.24 1.85
C GLY A 462 -3.09 31.94 2.98
N ASN A 463 -4.25 32.62 3.04
CA ASN A 463 -5.33 32.37 4.00
C ASN A 463 -4.88 32.33 5.47
N GLN A 464 -3.88 33.13 5.81
CA GLN A 464 -3.25 33.22 7.13
C GLN A 464 -2.56 31.94 7.59
N ASN A 465 -2.16 31.08 6.66
CA ASN A 465 -1.47 29.83 6.92
C ASN A 465 -0.13 29.81 6.17
N GLY A 466 0.99 29.78 6.87
CA GLY A 466 2.32 29.63 6.25
C GLY A 466 2.76 30.76 5.32
N THR A 467 3.89 30.54 4.66
CA THR A 467 4.40 31.39 3.56
C THR A 467 3.58 31.18 2.28
N VAL A 468 3.23 32.26 1.56
CA VAL A 468 2.44 32.12 0.31
C VAL A 468 3.24 31.48 -0.83
N ILE A 469 4.49 31.93 -1.06
CA ILE A 469 5.38 31.38 -2.10
C ILE A 469 6.74 31.01 -1.51
N ILE A 470 7.17 29.77 -1.73
CA ILE A 470 8.52 29.30 -1.40
C ILE A 470 9.28 28.99 -2.69
N ILE A 471 10.41 29.67 -2.89
CA ILE A 471 11.38 29.36 -3.94
C ILE A 471 12.66 28.86 -3.28
N PRO A 472 12.79 27.53 -3.08
CA PRO A 472 13.92 26.98 -2.35
C PRO A 472 15.20 26.99 -3.20
N THR A 473 16.30 26.54 -2.62
CA THR A 473 17.55 26.30 -3.35
C THR A 473 17.36 25.38 -4.56
N GLY A 474 18.23 25.51 -5.57
CA GLY A 474 18.16 24.76 -6.84
C GLY A 474 17.33 25.45 -7.94
N GLY A 475 16.40 26.34 -7.57
CA GLY A 475 15.52 27.06 -8.50
C GLY A 475 16.14 28.26 -9.23
N ASP A 476 17.46 28.26 -9.46
CA ASP A 476 18.15 29.41 -10.07
C ASP A 476 17.57 29.76 -11.45
N GLY A 477 17.03 30.96 -11.57
CA GLY A 477 16.36 31.48 -12.77
C GLY A 477 14.83 31.51 -12.68
N ALA A 478 14.24 30.97 -11.61
CA ALA A 478 12.79 30.97 -11.40
C ALA A 478 12.22 32.40 -11.47
N THR A 479 11.01 32.53 -12.01
CA THR A 479 10.34 33.83 -12.18
C THR A 479 8.93 33.79 -11.62
N VAL A 480 8.56 34.80 -10.83
CA VAL A 480 7.18 35.07 -10.40
C VAL A 480 6.77 36.43 -10.97
N LYS A 481 5.67 36.47 -11.71
CA LYS A 481 5.24 37.68 -12.40
C LYS A 481 3.73 37.90 -12.41
N ASN A 482 3.30 39.16 -12.26
CA ASN A 482 1.92 39.61 -12.40
C ASN A 482 0.93 39.01 -11.37
N PHE A 483 1.28 39.04 -10.08
CA PHE A 483 0.38 38.58 -9.00
C PHE A 483 0.19 39.63 -7.92
N THR A 484 -0.94 39.57 -7.23
CA THR A 484 -1.08 40.01 -5.84
C THR A 484 -0.82 38.83 -4.91
N ILE A 485 0.09 38.98 -3.95
CA ILE A 485 0.44 37.98 -2.93
C ILE A 485 0.02 38.52 -1.56
N LYS A 486 -0.88 37.82 -0.87
CA LYS A 486 -1.45 38.32 0.39
C LYS A 486 -1.76 37.24 1.42
N ASN A 487 -1.97 37.73 2.65
CA ASN A 487 -2.41 36.95 3.81
C ASN A 487 -1.50 35.78 4.21
N GLY A 488 -0.23 35.77 3.86
CA GLY A 488 0.72 34.81 4.43
C GLY A 488 1.14 35.19 5.85
N THR A 489 1.44 34.16 6.65
CA THR A 489 1.87 34.28 8.06
C THR A 489 3.31 33.82 8.30
N GLY A 490 3.94 33.25 7.27
CA GLY A 490 5.32 32.76 7.27
C GLY A 490 5.41 31.31 7.73
N SER A 491 6.52 30.65 7.40
CA SER A 491 6.81 29.26 7.78
C SER A 491 8.04 29.19 8.69
N GLU A 492 8.16 28.11 9.47
CA GLU A 492 9.33 27.91 10.33
C GLU A 492 10.64 27.93 9.53
N ALA A 493 11.65 28.60 10.08
CA ALA A 493 13.00 28.70 9.54
C ALA A 493 14.02 28.67 10.69
N GLU A 494 15.31 28.50 10.39
CA GLU A 494 16.41 28.29 11.36
C GLU A 494 16.43 29.32 12.51
N TYR A 495 15.95 30.55 12.27
CA TYR A 495 15.94 31.66 13.24
C TYR A 495 14.54 32.12 13.66
N GLY A 496 13.51 31.31 13.38
CA GLY A 496 12.09 31.61 13.64
C GLY A 496 11.29 31.86 12.35
N VAL A 497 9.96 31.92 12.49
CA VAL A 497 9.03 32.05 11.36
C VAL A 497 9.38 33.27 10.51
N SER A 498 9.62 33.08 9.21
CA SER A 498 10.04 34.15 8.29
C SER A 498 9.25 34.10 6.98
N GLY A 499 9.27 35.21 6.22
CA GLY A 499 8.84 35.20 4.82
C GLY A 499 7.34 35.10 4.56
N GLY A 500 6.50 35.87 5.25
CA GLY A 500 5.03 35.80 5.12
C GLY A 500 4.51 35.70 3.68
N GLY A 501 4.86 36.64 2.81
CA GLY A 501 4.49 36.58 1.40
C GLY A 501 5.34 35.61 0.59
N ILE A 502 6.65 35.88 0.47
CA ILE A 502 7.55 35.12 -0.40
C ILE A 502 8.87 34.82 0.33
N ILE A 503 9.32 33.56 0.29
CA ILE A 503 10.69 33.14 0.63
C ILE A 503 11.45 32.85 -0.66
N VAL A 504 12.68 33.37 -0.77
CA VAL A 504 13.58 33.16 -1.90
C VAL A 504 14.96 32.74 -1.40
N GLU A 505 15.36 31.51 -1.71
CA GLU A 505 16.66 30.92 -1.35
C GLU A 505 17.57 30.70 -2.58
N SER A 506 17.09 31.02 -3.78
CA SER A 506 17.82 30.88 -5.06
C SER A 506 17.70 32.13 -5.92
N LEU A 507 18.57 32.29 -6.91
CA LEU A 507 18.60 33.48 -7.77
C LEU A 507 17.33 33.57 -8.62
N SER A 508 16.37 34.39 -8.18
CA SER A 508 15.02 34.44 -8.77
C SER A 508 14.63 35.85 -9.22
N THR A 509 13.67 35.91 -10.15
CA THR A 509 13.10 37.16 -10.67
C THR A 509 11.68 37.35 -10.12
N LEU A 510 11.47 38.42 -9.36
CA LEU A 510 10.15 38.87 -8.92
C LEU A 510 9.78 40.13 -9.71
N ASP A 511 8.76 40.06 -10.58
CA ASP A 511 8.41 41.13 -11.52
C ASP A 511 6.92 41.51 -11.42
N ASN A 512 6.64 42.81 -11.37
CA ASN A 512 5.28 43.36 -11.40
C ASN A 512 4.31 42.73 -10.37
N LEU A 513 4.73 42.67 -9.10
CA LEU A 513 3.96 42.09 -8.00
C LEU A 513 3.33 43.16 -7.10
N ILE A 514 2.17 42.85 -6.53
CA ILE A 514 1.62 43.52 -5.34
C ILE A 514 1.80 42.57 -4.16
N ILE A 515 2.37 43.06 -3.06
CA ILE A 515 2.60 42.26 -1.84
C ILE A 515 1.98 43.03 -0.69
N GLU A 516 0.90 42.50 -0.15
CA GLU A 516 0.09 43.20 0.85
C GLU A 516 -0.46 42.25 1.91
N GLN A 517 -0.76 42.76 3.10
CA GLN A 517 -1.45 42.00 4.16
C GLN A 517 -0.75 40.70 4.59
N ASN A 518 0.53 40.55 4.27
CA ASN A 518 1.36 39.45 4.77
C ASN A 518 2.00 39.88 6.09
N SER A 519 2.08 38.95 7.02
CA SER A 519 2.59 39.16 8.36
C SER A 519 3.52 38.03 8.76
N VAL A 520 4.42 38.28 9.70
CA VAL A 520 5.29 37.24 10.26
C VAL A 520 5.85 37.76 11.58
N GLU A 521 6.18 36.86 12.51
CA GLU A 521 6.71 37.25 13.82
C GLU A 521 8.12 37.83 13.74
N TYR A 522 9.00 37.25 12.92
CA TYR A 522 10.43 37.62 12.88
C TYR A 522 10.80 38.56 11.73
N SER A 523 10.97 38.05 10.50
CA SER A 523 11.54 38.82 9.39
C SER A 523 10.90 38.51 8.05
N GLY A 524 10.79 39.53 7.20
CA GLY A 524 10.32 39.37 5.82
C GLY A 524 8.83 39.15 5.67
N GLY A 525 7.99 39.92 6.38
CA GLY A 525 6.52 39.79 6.27
C GLY A 525 6.02 39.83 4.83
N GLY A 526 6.59 40.66 3.96
CA GLY A 526 6.31 40.64 2.52
C GLY A 526 7.21 39.68 1.74
N ILE A 527 8.54 39.91 1.76
CA ILE A 527 9.54 39.06 1.09
C ILE A 527 10.69 38.82 2.07
N TYR A 528 11.19 37.59 2.08
CA TYR A 528 12.43 37.19 2.73
C TYR A 528 13.40 36.60 1.68
N PHE A 529 14.65 37.08 1.71
CA PHE A 529 15.74 36.52 0.90
C PHE A 529 16.71 35.82 1.84
N GLU A 530 16.93 34.53 1.63
CA GLU A 530 17.96 33.76 2.31
C GLU A 530 19.26 33.86 1.49
N GLY A 531 20.35 34.24 2.17
CA GLY A 531 21.51 34.92 1.56
C GLY A 531 22.52 34.05 0.84
#